data_AF-A0A401FIF9-F1
#
_entry.id   AF-A0A401FIF9-F1
#
_cell.length_a   1.000
_cell.length_b   1.000
_cell.length_c   1.000
_cell.angle_alpha   90.00
_cell.angle_beta   90.00
_cell.angle_gamma   90.00
#
_symmetry.space_group_name_H-M   'P 1'
#
loop_
_entity.id
_entity.type
_entity.pdbx_description
1 polymer ?
#
loop_
_entity_poly.entity_id
_entity_poly.type
_entity_poly.pdbx_seq_one_letter_code
_entity_poly.pdbx_strand_id
1 'polypeptide(L)' 'MGQQIGEKQQDGTTLIPYPMTLIELSKISGTTRETTSQMVSELVNDQRILYGKKYFRILTNE' A
#
# COMPACT_ATOMS: atom_id res chain seq x y z
N MET A 1 16.45 -0.21 -16.96
CA MET A 1 15.75 -1.45 -16.54
C MET A 1 14.85 -1.08 -15.38
N GLY A 2 13.63 -0.62 -15.66
CA GLY A 2 12.69 -0.20 -14.61
C GLY A 2 12.04 -1.43 -14.02
N GLN A 3 12.48 -1.84 -12.83
CA GLN A 3 11.87 -2.94 -12.12
C GLN A 3 10.45 -2.50 -11.73
N GLN A 4 9.45 -3.10 -12.37
CA GLN A 4 8.05 -2.78 -12.09
C GLN A 4 7.79 -3.15 -10.62
N ILE A 5 7.67 -2.13 -9.75
CA ILE A 5 7.59 -2.31 -8.29
C ILE A 5 6.30 -3.05 -7.88
N GLY A 6 5.33 -3.15 -8.79
CA GLY A 6 4.11 -3.90 -8.58
C GLY A 6 3.74 -4.82 -9.74
N GLU A 7 3.04 -5.89 -9.40
CA GLU A 7 2.47 -6.88 -10.29
C GLU A 7 1.03 -6.50 -10.62
N LYS A 8 0.77 -6.17 -11.89
CA LYS A 8 -0.60 -5.95 -12.38
C LYS A 8 -1.41 -7.22 -12.19
N GLN A 9 -2.57 -7.08 -11.55
CA GLN A 9 -3.53 -8.13 -11.31
C GLN A 9 -4.57 -8.14 -12.43
N GLN A 10 -5.28 -9.27 -12.57
CA GLN A 10 -6.31 -9.43 -13.61
C GLN A 10 -7.51 -8.47 -13.41
N ASP A 11 -7.72 -7.98 -12.20
CA ASP A 11 -8.78 -7.02 -11.85
C ASP A 11 -8.37 -5.56 -12.06
N GLY A 12 -7.25 -5.30 -12.73
CA GLY A 12 -6.74 -3.95 -12.99
C GLY A 12 -6.01 -3.30 -11.81
N THR A 13 -5.95 -3.95 -10.65
CA THR A 13 -5.16 -3.46 -9.51
C THR A 13 -3.67 -3.76 -9.66
N THR A 14 -2.82 -3.06 -8.92
CA THR A 14 -1.38 -3.36 -8.87
C THR A 14 -1.02 -3.87 -7.47
N LEU A 15 -0.63 -5.14 -7.37
CA LEU A 15 -0.15 -5.75 -6.12
C LEU A 15 1.30 -5.36 -5.89
N ILE A 16 1.64 -4.95 -4.67
CA ILE A 16 3.04 -4.82 -4.24
C ILE A 16 3.46 -6.18 -3.62
N PRO A 17 4.33 -6.98 -4.26
CA PRO A 17 4.70 -8.33 -3.80
C PRO A 17 5.71 -8.31 -2.63
N TYR A 18 5.65 -7.28 -1.80
CA TYR A 18 6.48 -7.10 -0.62
C TYR A 18 5.58 -6.90 0.59
N PRO A 19 5.35 -7.95 1.41
CA PRO A 19 4.54 -7.80 2.61
C PRO A 19 5.22 -6.81 3.56
N MET A 20 4.54 -5.73 3.91
CA MET A 20 5.05 -4.67 4.76
C MET A 20 4.05 -4.35 5.86
N THR A 21 4.52 -4.33 7.11
CA THR A 21 3.70 -3.92 8.25
C THR A 21 3.63 -2.40 8.36
N LEU A 22 2.60 -1.90 9.06
CA LEU A 22 2.52 -0.46 9.40
C LEU A 22 3.70 0.02 10.26
N ILE A 23 4.33 -0.88 11.03
CA ILE A 23 5.53 -0.57 11.84
C ILE A 23 6.75 -0.36 10.93
N GLU A 24 6.93 -1.22 9.93
CA GLU A 24 8.00 -1.05 8.95
C GLU A 24 7.77 0.19 8.11
N LEU A 25 6.53 0.39 7.64
CA LEU A 25 6.15 1.58 6.89
C LEU A 25 6.44 2.85 7.69
N SER A 26 6.05 2.91 8.98
CA SER A 26 6.30 4.08 9.82
C SER A 26 7.78 4.39 10.01
N LYS A 27 8.62 3.35 10.14
CA LYS A 27 10.07 3.50 10.25
C LYS A 27 10.68 4.04 8.95
N ILE A 28 10.22 3.54 7.81
CA ILE A 28 10.73 3.93 6.48
C ILE A 28 10.29 5.36 6.13
N SER A 29 9.05 5.74 6.47
CA SER A 29 8.53 7.09 6.23
C SER A 29 8.95 8.12 7.27
N GLY A 30 9.64 7.70 8.35
CA GLY A 30 10.03 8.60 9.44
C GLY A 30 8.84 9.15 10.24
N THR A 31 7.71 8.43 10.25
CA THR A 31 6.47 8.83 10.94
C THR A 31 6.19 7.88 12.12
N THR A 32 5.21 8.24 12.95
CA THR A 32 4.76 7.35 14.03
C THR A 32 3.87 6.24 13.47
N ARG A 33 3.77 5.12 14.21
CA ARG A 33 2.83 4.04 13.88
C ARG A 33 1.38 4.55 13.82
N GLU A 34 1.03 5.51 14.67
CA GLU A 34 -0.32 6.10 14.74
C GLU A 34 -0.64 6.90 13.49
N THR A 35 0.23 7.86 13.13
CA THR A 35 0.10 8.64 11.89
C THR A 35 0.06 7.75 10.66
N THR A 36 0.92 6.72 10.62
CA THR A 36 0.95 5.76 9.51
C THR A 36 -0.36 4.97 9.40
N SER A 37 -0.89 4.51 10.53
CA SER A 37 -2.16 3.78 10.56
C SER A 37 -3.32 4.66 10.13
N GLN A 38 -3.33 5.92 10.55
CA GLN A 38 -4.35 6.89 10.14
C GLN A 38 -4.29 7.14 8.63
N MET A 39 -3.12 7.45 8.09
CA MET A 39 -2.94 7.70 6.65
C MET A 39 -3.31 6.49 5.79
N VAL A 40 -2.92 5.27 6.20
CA VAL A 40 -3.33 4.06 5.49
C VAL A 40 -4.83 3.86 5.54
N SER A 41 -5.48 4.13 6.68
CA SER A 41 -6.93 4.06 6.79
C SER A 41 -7.63 5.07 5.88
N GLU A 42 -7.13 6.31 5.81
CA GLU A 42 -7.64 7.35 4.91
C GLU A 42 -7.52 6.92 3.45
N LEU A 43 -6.36 6.40 3.03
CA LEU A 43 -6.15 5.91 1.67
C LEU A 43 -7.02 4.70 1.30
N VAL A 44 -7.37 3.85 2.27
CA VAL A 44 -8.32 2.74 2.08
C VAL A 44 -9.75 3.28 1.94
N ASN A 45 -10.14 4.23 2.78
CA ASN A 45 -11.46 4.88 2.71
C ASN A 45 -11.65 5.65 1.39
N ASP A 46 -10.58 6.29 0.90
CA ASP A 46 -10.56 7.02 -0.37
C ASP A 46 -10.49 6.09 -1.60
N GLN A 47 -10.52 4.77 -1.39
CA GLN A 47 -10.41 3.76 -2.45
C GLN A 47 -9.17 3.96 -3.34
N ARG A 48 -8.07 4.43 -2.75
CA ARG A 48 -6.77 4.57 -3.43
C ARG A 48 -5.95 3.29 -3.30
N ILE A 49 -6.07 2.60 -2.18
CA ILE A 49 -5.36 1.36 -1.90
C ILE A 49 -6.28 0.33 -1.22
N LEU A 50 -5.91 -0.94 -1.32
CA LEU A 50 -6.35 -1.99 -0.41
C LEU A 50 -5.16 -2.44 0.42
N TYR A 51 -5.36 -2.57 1.73
CA TYR A 51 -4.35 -3.08 2.63
C TYR A 51 -4.90 -4.26 3.42
N GLY A 52 -4.26 -5.43 3.30
CA GLY A 52 -4.71 -6.64 3.96
C GLY A 52 -3.64 -7.72 3.97
N LYS A 53 -3.56 -8.52 5.03
CA LYS A 53 -2.51 -9.55 5.23
C LYS A 53 -1.08 -9.00 5.06
N LYS A 54 -0.84 -7.72 5.37
CA LYS A 54 0.41 -6.97 5.15
C LYS A 54 0.74 -6.67 3.67
N TYR A 55 -0.19 -6.91 2.75
CA TYR A 55 -0.02 -6.59 1.33
C TYR A 55 -0.75 -5.31 0.99
N PHE A 56 -0.11 -4.49 0.15
CA PHE A 56 -0.70 -3.31 -0.46
C PHE A 56 -1.11 -3.63 -1.90
N ARG A 57 -2.32 -3.22 -2.27
CA ARG A 57 -2.79 -3.22 -3.66
C ARG A 57 -3.17 -1.79 -4.01
N ILE A 58 -2.61 -1.25 -5.09
CA ILE A 58 -2.95 0.06 -5.59
C ILE A 58 -4.18 -0.08 -6.48
N LEU A 59 -5.20 0.71 -6.21
CA LEU A 59 -6.39 0.83 -7.03
C LEU A 59 -6.11 1.87 -8.12
N THR A 60 -6.08 1.44 -9.38
CA THR A 60 -5.91 2.34 -10.51
C THR A 60 -7.29 2.86 -10.91
N ASN A 61 -7.69 4.03 -10.39
CA ASN A 61 -8.80 4.76 -10.98
C ASN A 61 -8.25 5.54 -12.19
N GLU A 62 -8.76 5.21 -13.37
CA GLU A 62 -8.60 6.00 -14.60
C GLU A 62 -9.32 7.34 -14.50
#